data_AF-A0A9X2CN64-F1
#
_entry.id   AF-A0A9X2CN64-F1
#
_cell.length_a   1.000
_cell.length_b   1.000
_cell.length_c   1.000
_cell.angle_alpha   90.00
_cell.angle_beta   90.00
_cell.angle_gamma   90.00
#
_symmetry.space_group_name_H-M   'P 1'
#
loop_
_entity.id
_entity.type
_entity.pdbx_description
1 polymer ?
#
loop_
_entity_poly.entity_id
_entity_poly.type
_entity_poly.pdbx_seq_one_letter_code
_entity_poly.pdbx_strand_id
1 'polypeptide(L)'
;MKAAQKILSVLFVLFLISGCQGEPNDSGRESSQADGLSQNESEYNETVSIEIKENEARFLLDDLLEVVGGSYEFDEIHRTLQLTINEDSFYLIDEVPVLERNGEYIPSEDIYLIVEGEAGNEEIYLPVEFLGQALDTSVVFSDDQVSFDWYGPAERVGGPPEAFTFEEWTVDEMVEYLSFLEKPIKGAQVSKIPSHLPGAPRPYRNGFHEGIDWYDHASGGGITTETPIYAMAEGVVVRADHDFVEYESSEIRNQDLAYTAELQDTPEYIFDRLRGRQVWVQYQGGVMNRFAHLHEIPSDLQVGDRVTAETVIGYVGNSGTSDGVIGDYNAGLHLHQDLLIYGELFWKPLSQEEVLEVLERIWD
;
A
#
# COMPACT_ATOMS: atom_id res chain seq x y z
N MET A 1 -21.96 14.54 -4.82
CA MET A 1 -22.00 15.95 -5.33
C MET A 1 -21.15 16.81 -4.39
N LYS A 2 -20.13 17.47 -4.97
CA LYS A 2 -18.99 18.18 -4.35
C LYS A 2 -17.76 17.30 -4.05
N ALA A 3 -17.00 17.05 -5.10
CA ALA A 3 -15.59 16.72 -5.03
C ALA A 3 -14.83 17.88 -4.34
N ALA A 4 -14.02 17.54 -3.34
CA ALA A 4 -13.08 18.48 -2.75
C ALA A 4 -11.92 18.67 -3.73
N GLN A 5 -11.73 19.91 -4.15
CA GLN A 5 -10.72 20.33 -5.10
C GLN A 5 -9.35 20.35 -4.38
N LYS A 6 -8.61 19.24 -4.39
CA LYS A 6 -7.21 19.23 -3.93
C LYS A 6 -6.36 19.90 -5.02
N ILE A 7 -5.75 21.03 -4.67
CA ILE A 7 -4.86 21.80 -5.55
C ILE A 7 -3.49 21.12 -5.46
N LEU A 8 -3.16 20.31 -6.47
CA LEU A 8 -1.81 19.79 -6.66
C LEU A 8 -0.88 20.97 -6.98
N SER A 9 0.00 21.30 -6.04
CA SER A 9 1.01 22.34 -6.24
C SER A 9 2.18 21.76 -7.02
N VAL A 10 2.08 21.75 -8.34
CA VAL A 10 3.22 21.45 -9.22
C VAL A 10 4.20 22.62 -9.12
N LEU A 11 5.34 22.38 -8.48
CA LEU A 11 6.42 23.36 -8.37
C LEU A 11 7.15 23.44 -9.72
N PHE A 12 6.74 24.37 -10.58
CA PHE A 12 7.43 24.68 -11.83
C PHE A 12 8.80 25.33 -11.53
N VAL A 13 9.90 24.58 -11.66
CA VAL A 13 11.25 25.16 -11.66
C VAL A 13 11.61 25.59 -13.08
N LEU A 14 11.24 26.82 -13.44
CA LEU A 14 11.73 27.48 -14.65
C LEU A 14 13.16 28.01 -14.44
N PHE A 15 14.16 27.40 -15.07
CA PHE A 15 15.48 28.02 -15.23
C PHE A 15 15.43 29.09 -16.33
N LEU A 16 15.33 30.36 -15.94
CA LEU A 16 15.52 31.51 -16.82
C LEU A 16 17.02 31.82 -16.95
N ILE A 17 17.62 31.43 -18.07
CA ILE A 17 18.97 31.90 -18.43
C ILE A 17 18.86 33.37 -18.86
N SER A 18 19.34 34.28 -18.01
CA SER A 18 19.44 35.71 -18.31
C SER A 18 20.53 35.97 -19.35
N GLY A 19 20.14 36.22 -20.60
CA GLY A 19 21.01 36.78 -21.62
C GLY A 19 21.08 38.30 -21.52
N CYS A 20 22.24 38.86 -21.20
CA CYS A 20 22.52 40.28 -21.39
C CYS A 20 23.17 40.53 -22.77
N GLN A 21 22.47 41.25 -23.63
CA GLN A 21 23.05 42.08 -24.72
C GLN A 21 23.59 43.38 -24.08
N GLY A 22 24.61 44.10 -24.55
CA GLY A 22 25.49 44.02 -25.71
C GLY A 22 26.33 45.31 -25.75
N GLU A 23 27.34 45.38 -26.64
CA GLU A 23 27.63 46.55 -27.52
C GLU A 23 28.79 46.23 -28.48
N PRO A 24 28.88 46.90 -29.65
CA PRO A 24 29.55 46.38 -30.85
C PRO A 24 30.90 47.06 -31.13
N ASN A 25 31.87 46.33 -31.70
CA ASN A 25 32.61 46.84 -32.86
C ASN A 25 33.53 45.81 -33.54
N ASP A 26 33.45 45.90 -34.87
CA ASP A 26 34.50 45.79 -35.88
C ASP A 26 34.98 44.42 -36.42
N SER A 27 35.19 44.51 -37.73
CA SER A 27 35.40 43.60 -38.85
C SER A 27 36.39 42.44 -38.71
N GLY A 28 35.99 41.31 -39.31
CA GLY A 28 36.88 40.22 -39.68
C GLY A 28 36.12 39.08 -40.36
N ARG A 29 36.30 38.92 -41.69
CA ARG A 29 35.85 37.75 -42.45
C ARG A 29 36.54 36.50 -41.90
N GLU A 30 35.77 35.48 -41.54
CA GLU A 30 36.17 34.08 -41.72
C GLU A 30 34.92 33.20 -41.78
N SER A 31 34.92 32.32 -42.78
CA SER A 31 33.92 31.30 -43.02
C SER A 31 34.14 30.11 -42.09
N SER A 32 33.12 29.71 -41.33
CA SER A 32 33.03 28.36 -40.82
C SER A 32 31.57 27.93 -40.66
N GLN A 33 31.29 26.77 -41.25
CA GLN A 33 30.16 25.93 -40.92
C GLN A 33 30.21 25.59 -39.42
N ALA A 34 29.05 25.64 -38.76
CA ALA A 34 28.73 24.89 -37.55
C ALA A 34 27.20 24.79 -37.58
N ASP A 35 26.69 23.72 -38.18
CA ASP A 35 26.30 22.50 -37.50
C ASP A 35 25.18 22.75 -36.49
N GLY A 36 24.05 22.13 -36.81
CA GLY A 36 22.84 22.16 -36.00
C GLY A 36 23.16 21.73 -34.58
N LEU A 37 22.65 22.50 -33.64
CA LEU A 37 22.45 22.05 -32.28
C LEU A 37 21.45 20.90 -32.34
N SER A 38 21.94 19.67 -32.51
CA SER A 38 21.20 18.50 -32.08
C SER A 38 21.01 18.68 -30.58
N GLN A 39 19.76 18.81 -30.16
CA GLN A 39 19.40 18.51 -28.78
C GLN A 39 19.95 17.10 -28.53
N ASN A 40 20.83 16.95 -27.55
CA ASN A 40 21.15 15.64 -27.01
C ASN A 40 19.84 15.13 -26.40
N GLU A 41 19.03 14.42 -27.18
CA GLU A 41 18.21 13.35 -26.62
C GLU A 41 19.18 12.49 -25.83
N SER A 42 19.04 12.44 -24.51
CA SER A 42 19.85 11.54 -23.70
C SER A 42 19.62 10.13 -24.23
N GLU A 43 20.71 9.35 -24.38
CA GLU A 43 20.71 7.98 -24.90
C GLU A 43 19.87 6.98 -24.05
N TYR A 44 19.19 7.49 -23.02
CA TYR A 44 18.47 6.78 -21.98
C TYR A 44 17.08 7.40 -21.71
N ASN A 45 16.55 8.22 -22.63
CA ASN A 45 15.22 8.79 -22.48
C ASN A 45 14.21 7.91 -23.20
N GLU A 46 13.24 7.41 -22.46
CA GLU A 46 12.14 6.62 -22.98
C GLU A 46 10.83 7.38 -22.84
N THR A 47 9.84 7.04 -23.67
CA THR A 47 8.54 7.73 -23.70
C THR A 47 7.38 6.75 -23.68
N VAL A 48 6.35 7.07 -22.91
CA VAL A 48 5.08 6.33 -22.88
C VAL A 48 3.91 7.31 -23.08
N SER A 49 2.89 6.89 -23.81
CA SER A 49 1.68 7.66 -24.03
C SER A 49 0.87 7.76 -22.73
N ILE A 50 0.29 8.94 -22.46
CA ILE A 50 -0.52 9.15 -21.26
C ILE A 50 -1.94 9.62 -21.61
N GLU A 51 -2.87 9.23 -20.77
CA GLU A 51 -4.22 9.77 -20.71
C GLU A 51 -4.35 10.71 -19.52
N ILE A 52 -5.11 11.80 -19.69
CA ILE A 52 -5.48 12.68 -18.58
C ILE A 52 -7.00 12.58 -18.35
N LYS A 53 -7.42 11.98 -17.24
CA LYS A 53 -8.83 11.93 -16.81
C LYS A 53 -8.95 12.54 -15.41
N GLU A 54 -9.89 13.46 -15.22
CA GLU A 54 -10.19 14.06 -13.90
C GLU A 54 -8.98 14.62 -13.11
N ASN A 55 -7.95 15.11 -13.82
CA ASN A 55 -6.63 15.55 -13.30
C ASN A 55 -5.66 14.43 -12.85
N GLU A 56 -5.93 13.18 -13.19
CA GLU A 56 -5.01 12.05 -13.07
C GLU A 56 -4.32 11.82 -14.42
N ALA A 57 -2.99 11.82 -14.43
CA ALA A 57 -2.20 11.39 -15.58
C ALA A 57 -1.83 9.92 -15.41
N ARG A 58 -2.16 9.09 -16.39
CA ARG A 58 -2.00 7.63 -16.32
C ARG A 58 -1.58 7.06 -17.66
N PHE A 59 -0.96 5.89 -17.64
CA PHE A 59 -0.53 5.18 -18.85
C PHE A 59 -1.06 3.75 -18.84
N LEU A 60 -1.20 3.18 -20.04
CA LEU A 60 -1.54 1.76 -20.19
C LEU A 60 -0.32 0.91 -19.80
N LEU A 61 -0.51 -0.11 -18.97
CA LEU A 61 0.58 -0.95 -18.48
C LEU A 61 1.31 -1.67 -19.63
N ASP A 62 0.57 -2.12 -20.64
CA ASP A 62 1.15 -2.76 -21.83
C ASP A 62 2.13 -1.82 -22.56
N ASP A 63 1.78 -0.54 -22.72
CA ASP A 63 2.64 0.47 -23.35
C ASP A 63 3.94 0.68 -22.57
N LEU A 64 3.87 0.65 -21.23
CA LEU A 64 5.07 0.71 -20.40
C LEU A 64 5.97 -0.52 -20.63
N LEU A 65 5.39 -1.71 -20.64
CA LEU A 65 6.13 -2.98 -20.77
C LEU A 65 6.76 -3.18 -22.15
N GLU A 66 6.20 -2.58 -23.20
CA GLU A 66 6.86 -2.53 -24.51
C GLU A 66 8.20 -1.78 -24.46
N VAL A 67 8.32 -0.80 -23.57
CA VAL A 67 9.51 0.05 -23.41
C VAL A 67 10.49 -0.53 -22.40
N VAL A 68 10.03 -0.82 -21.18
CA VAL A 68 10.91 -1.22 -20.07
C VAL A 68 11.14 -2.73 -20.01
N GLY A 69 10.34 -3.50 -20.74
CA GLY A 69 10.28 -4.95 -20.61
C GLY A 69 9.60 -5.39 -19.31
N GLY A 70 9.40 -6.69 -19.15
CA GLY A 70 8.74 -7.27 -17.98
C GLY A 70 7.48 -8.04 -18.35
N SER A 71 6.66 -8.32 -17.36
CA SER A 71 5.42 -9.08 -17.49
C SER A 71 4.51 -8.82 -16.29
N TYR A 72 3.22 -9.05 -16.45
CA TYR A 72 2.30 -9.07 -15.32
C TYR A 72 1.33 -10.24 -15.39
N GLU A 73 0.72 -10.53 -14.25
CA GLU A 73 -0.46 -11.37 -14.09
C GLU A 73 -1.53 -10.54 -13.38
N PHE A 74 -2.75 -10.56 -13.90
CA PHE A 74 -3.90 -9.93 -13.28
C PHE A 74 -4.91 -11.01 -12.89
N ASP A 75 -5.27 -11.05 -11.60
CA ASP A 75 -6.31 -11.94 -11.10
C ASP A 75 -7.66 -11.22 -11.16
N GLU A 76 -8.53 -11.63 -12.07
CA GLU A 76 -9.86 -11.03 -12.25
C GLU A 76 -10.77 -11.19 -11.01
N ILE A 77 -10.58 -12.26 -10.24
CA ILE A 77 -11.41 -12.55 -9.06
C ILE A 77 -10.98 -11.65 -7.90
N HIS A 78 -9.68 -11.63 -7.62
CA HIS A 78 -9.11 -10.86 -6.51
C HIS A 78 -8.90 -9.37 -6.86
N ARG A 79 -8.93 -9.03 -8.16
CA ARG A 79 -8.58 -7.73 -8.74
C ARG A 79 -7.18 -7.28 -8.31
N THR A 80 -6.23 -8.20 -8.44
CA THR A 80 -4.84 -7.98 -8.02
C THR A 80 -3.92 -8.00 -9.23
N LEU A 81 -2.93 -7.11 -9.22
CA LEU A 81 -1.90 -7.02 -10.25
C LEU A 81 -0.58 -7.45 -9.65
N GLN A 82 0.00 -8.51 -10.19
CA GLN A 82 1.37 -8.94 -9.94
C GLN A 82 2.25 -8.56 -11.13
N LEU A 83 3.04 -7.51 -11.00
CA LEU A 83 3.88 -6.94 -12.05
C LEU A 83 5.36 -7.23 -11.77
N THR A 84 6.09 -7.69 -12.78
CA THR A 84 7.53 -7.90 -12.71
C THR A 84 8.22 -7.03 -13.75
N ILE A 85 9.09 -6.13 -13.29
CA ILE A 85 9.98 -5.34 -14.15
C ILE A 85 11.40 -5.59 -13.66
N ASN A 86 12.24 -6.16 -14.53
CA ASN A 86 13.58 -6.63 -14.18
C ASN A 86 13.57 -7.67 -13.05
N GLU A 87 14.24 -7.37 -11.92
CA GLU A 87 14.29 -8.21 -10.72
C GLU A 87 13.30 -7.75 -9.63
N ASP A 88 12.56 -6.66 -9.88
CA ASP A 88 11.56 -6.15 -8.95
C ASP A 88 10.18 -6.72 -9.25
N SER A 89 9.51 -7.11 -8.17
CA SER A 89 8.13 -7.53 -8.12
C SER A 89 7.29 -6.42 -7.49
N PHE A 90 6.20 -6.05 -8.14
CA PHE A 90 5.23 -5.07 -7.68
C PHE A 90 3.87 -5.73 -7.53
N TYR A 91 3.18 -5.43 -6.44
CA TYR A 91 1.87 -5.97 -6.17
C TYR A 91 0.90 -4.85 -5.78
N LEU A 92 -0.23 -4.78 -6.48
CA LEU A 92 -1.30 -3.82 -6.25
C LEU A 92 -2.65 -4.53 -6.18
N ILE A 93 -3.58 -3.96 -5.44
CA ILE A 93 -4.96 -4.41 -5.34
C ILE A 93 -5.85 -3.25 -5.80
N ASP A 94 -6.82 -3.55 -6.64
CA ASP A 94 -7.78 -2.55 -7.09
C ASP A 94 -8.60 -1.97 -5.91
N GLU A 95 -8.93 -0.69 -6.00
CA GLU A 95 -9.56 0.12 -4.94
C GLU A 95 -8.71 0.26 -3.65
N VAL A 96 -7.49 -0.28 -3.61
CA VAL A 96 -6.59 -0.20 -2.45
C VAL A 96 -5.33 0.61 -2.83
N PRO A 97 -5.17 1.86 -2.32
CA PRO A 97 -4.08 2.74 -2.72
C PRO A 97 -2.78 2.43 -1.98
N VAL A 98 -2.26 1.22 -2.19
CA VAL A 98 -0.98 0.76 -1.65
C VAL A 98 -0.22 0.04 -2.74
N LEU A 99 1.08 0.32 -2.80
CA LEU A 99 2.01 -0.39 -3.67
C LEU A 99 2.98 -1.19 -2.82
N GLU A 100 2.96 -2.50 -2.98
CA GLU A 100 4.03 -3.37 -2.51
C GLU A 100 5.09 -3.52 -3.61
N ARG A 101 6.36 -3.37 -3.24
CA ARG A 101 7.55 -3.67 -4.03
C ARG A 101 8.40 -4.66 -3.26
N ASN A 102 8.55 -5.87 -3.79
CA ASN A 102 9.36 -6.94 -3.23
C ASN A 102 8.99 -7.33 -1.78
N GLY A 103 7.73 -7.22 -1.37
CA GLY A 103 7.34 -7.49 0.03
C GLY A 103 7.40 -6.27 0.96
N GLU A 104 7.86 -5.12 0.47
CA GLU A 104 7.89 -3.85 1.22
C GLU A 104 6.98 -2.81 0.56
N TYR A 105 6.38 -1.92 1.33
CA TYR A 105 5.41 -0.96 0.86
C TYR A 105 6.03 0.41 0.63
N ILE A 106 5.70 1.01 -0.52
CA ILE A 106 6.09 2.38 -0.85
C ILE A 106 5.06 3.33 -0.20
N PRO A 107 5.48 4.30 0.65
CA PRO A 107 4.58 5.23 1.29
C PRO A 107 4.10 6.29 0.28
N SER A 108 3.07 5.95 -0.49
CA SER A 108 2.46 6.83 -1.49
C SER A 108 0.96 6.59 -1.57
N GLU A 109 0.19 7.67 -1.57
CA GLU A 109 -1.26 7.64 -1.84
C GLU A 109 -1.56 7.86 -3.34
N ASP A 110 -0.55 8.19 -4.13
CA ASP A 110 -0.70 8.57 -5.55
C ASP A 110 -0.47 7.38 -6.49
N ILE A 111 -0.19 6.19 -5.96
CA ILE A 111 0.04 4.97 -6.75
C ILE A 111 -1.04 3.95 -6.39
N TYR A 112 -1.87 3.61 -7.37
CA TYR A 112 -2.94 2.64 -7.23
C TYR A 112 -3.23 1.98 -8.57
N LEU A 113 -3.91 0.85 -8.51
CA LEU A 113 -4.33 0.11 -9.70
C LEU A 113 -5.60 0.73 -10.28
N ILE A 114 -5.62 0.92 -11.60
CA ILE A 114 -6.78 1.41 -12.34
C ILE A 114 -7.17 0.33 -13.34
N VAL A 115 -8.36 -0.25 -13.16
CA VAL A 115 -8.90 -1.30 -14.03
C VAL A 115 -10.13 -0.75 -14.77
N GLU A 116 -10.05 -0.64 -16.09
CA GLU A 116 -11.17 -0.22 -16.95
C GLU A 116 -11.56 -1.33 -17.93
N GLY A 117 -12.80 -1.35 -18.42
CA GLY A 117 -13.27 -2.34 -19.38
C GLY A 117 -14.33 -3.30 -18.84
N GLU A 118 -14.67 -4.31 -19.63
CA GLU A 118 -15.61 -5.37 -19.25
C GLU A 118 -14.85 -6.60 -18.73
N ALA A 119 -15.49 -7.40 -17.89
CA ALA A 119 -14.89 -8.62 -17.35
C ALA A 119 -14.31 -9.52 -18.47
N GLY A 120 -13.02 -9.86 -18.34
CA GLY A 120 -12.25 -10.64 -19.31
C GLY A 120 -11.70 -9.87 -20.52
N ASN A 121 -11.84 -8.54 -20.54
CA ASN A 121 -11.22 -7.62 -21.51
C ASN A 121 -10.82 -6.30 -20.82
N GLU A 122 -10.26 -6.41 -19.61
CA GLU A 122 -9.82 -5.28 -18.81
C GLU A 122 -8.55 -4.65 -19.39
N GLU A 123 -8.52 -3.33 -19.41
CA GLU A 123 -7.33 -2.51 -19.65
C GLU A 123 -6.79 -2.03 -18.31
N ILE A 124 -5.49 -2.25 -18.10
CA ILE A 124 -4.81 -1.95 -16.85
C ILE A 124 -4.00 -0.67 -17.02
N TYR A 125 -4.29 0.30 -16.17
CA TYR A 125 -3.59 1.57 -16.11
C TYR A 125 -2.89 1.75 -14.77
N LEU A 126 -1.80 2.52 -14.79
CA LEU A 126 -1.11 2.99 -13.59
C LEU A 126 -0.92 4.53 -13.67
N PRO A 127 -0.98 5.24 -12.52
CA PRO A 127 -0.62 6.65 -12.44
C PRO A 127 0.84 6.89 -12.85
N VAL A 128 1.12 8.05 -13.45
CA VAL A 128 2.50 8.45 -13.82
C VAL A 128 3.45 8.47 -12.62
N GLU A 129 2.92 8.67 -11.42
CA GLU A 129 3.62 8.58 -10.15
C GLU A 129 4.31 7.23 -9.94
N PHE A 130 3.82 6.14 -10.54
CA PHE A 130 4.51 4.85 -10.56
C PHE A 130 5.92 4.96 -11.16
N LEU A 131 6.08 5.68 -12.28
CA LEU A 131 7.40 5.85 -12.92
C LEU A 131 8.36 6.61 -12.00
N GLY A 132 7.87 7.69 -11.37
CA GLY A 132 8.70 8.55 -10.54
C GLY A 132 9.04 7.94 -9.18
N GLN A 133 8.07 7.31 -8.53
CA GLN A 133 8.18 6.88 -7.14
C GLN A 133 8.48 5.38 -7.00
N ALA A 134 7.91 4.53 -7.87
CA ALA A 134 8.13 3.09 -7.81
C ALA A 134 9.39 2.67 -8.57
N LEU A 135 9.63 3.25 -9.75
CA LEU A 135 10.82 2.97 -10.56
C LEU A 135 12.01 3.91 -10.28
N ASP A 136 11.82 4.92 -9.42
CA ASP A 136 12.85 5.92 -9.08
C ASP A 136 13.41 6.66 -10.31
N THR A 137 12.53 7.02 -11.26
CA THR A 137 12.91 7.71 -12.50
C THR A 137 12.57 9.20 -12.47
N SER A 138 13.31 10.00 -13.24
CA SER A 138 12.95 11.40 -13.45
C SER A 138 11.91 11.50 -14.57
N VAL A 139 10.71 11.99 -14.25
CA VAL A 139 9.61 12.14 -15.21
C VAL A 139 9.48 13.57 -15.73
N VAL A 140 9.20 13.71 -17.03
CA VAL A 140 8.94 14.99 -17.70
C VAL A 140 7.65 14.87 -18.52
N PHE A 141 6.68 15.72 -18.21
CA PHE A 141 5.39 15.75 -18.90
C PHE A 141 5.47 16.51 -20.23
N SER A 142 4.82 15.96 -21.25
CA SER A 142 4.43 16.63 -22.49
C SER A 142 2.91 16.55 -22.67
N ASP A 143 2.37 17.04 -23.80
CA ASP A 143 0.92 17.15 -23.99
C ASP A 143 0.19 15.79 -23.87
N ASP A 144 0.70 14.74 -24.52
CA ASP A 144 0.10 13.40 -24.59
C ASP A 144 1.07 12.26 -24.24
N GLN A 145 2.28 12.59 -23.76
CA GLN A 145 3.29 11.60 -23.37
C GLN A 145 4.02 12.02 -22.11
N VAL A 146 4.57 11.03 -21.42
CA VAL A 146 5.58 11.22 -20.37
C VAL A 146 6.91 10.67 -20.84
N SER A 147 7.96 11.46 -20.67
CA SER A 147 9.35 11.07 -20.89
C SER A 147 10.00 10.72 -19.54
N PHE A 148 10.81 9.67 -19.49
CA PHE A 148 11.53 9.30 -18.28
C PHE A 148 12.91 8.72 -18.58
N ASP A 149 13.83 8.89 -17.62
CA ASP A 149 15.16 8.30 -17.72
C ASP A 149 15.10 6.79 -17.42
N TRP A 150 15.53 5.98 -18.37
CA TRP A 150 15.59 4.52 -18.27
C TRP A 150 16.97 4.00 -18.64
N TYR A 151 17.68 3.47 -17.64
CA TYR A 151 19.04 2.94 -17.80
C TYR A 151 19.09 1.42 -18.04
N GLY A 152 17.92 0.78 -18.18
CA GLY A 152 17.78 -0.67 -18.27
C GLY A 152 17.68 -1.35 -16.90
N PRO A 153 17.97 -2.66 -16.82
CA PRO A 153 17.83 -3.43 -15.59
C PRO A 153 18.63 -2.84 -14.43
N ALA A 154 17.92 -2.47 -13.37
CA ALA A 154 18.50 -2.06 -12.09
C ALA A 154 18.64 -3.26 -11.15
N GLU A 155 19.56 -3.15 -10.19
CA GLU A 155 19.60 -4.11 -9.07
C GLU A 155 18.29 -4.02 -8.29
N ARG A 156 17.79 -5.17 -7.84
CA ARG A 156 16.60 -5.26 -6.99
C ARG A 156 16.70 -4.34 -5.79
N VAL A 157 15.61 -3.62 -5.50
CA VAL A 157 15.54 -2.72 -4.35
C VAL A 157 14.68 -3.33 -3.25
N GLY A 158 15.27 -3.53 -2.07
CA GLY A 158 14.57 -4.04 -0.90
C GLY A 158 14.11 -5.49 -1.03
N GLY A 159 13.16 -5.85 -0.18
CA GLY A 159 12.58 -7.17 -0.09
C GLY A 159 13.39 -8.19 0.69
N PRO A 160 12.91 -9.45 0.74
CA PRO A 160 13.53 -10.48 1.55
C PRO A 160 14.99 -10.71 1.14
N PRO A 161 15.90 -10.88 2.11
CA PRO A 161 17.29 -11.24 1.80
C PRO A 161 17.33 -12.59 1.05
N GLU A 162 18.38 -12.84 0.27
CA GLU A 162 18.51 -14.09 -0.51
C GLU A 162 18.38 -15.37 0.36
N ALA A 163 18.74 -15.29 1.64
CA ALA A 163 18.65 -16.38 2.60
C ALA A 163 17.31 -16.42 3.36
N PHE A 164 16.27 -15.72 2.90
CA PHE A 164 14.96 -15.71 3.53
C PHE A 164 14.23 -17.04 3.28
N THR A 165 14.00 -17.79 4.34
CA THR A 165 13.36 -19.12 4.34
C THR A 165 12.16 -19.16 5.30
N PHE A 166 11.27 -18.18 5.16
CA PHE A 166 10.14 -17.94 6.07
C PHE A 166 9.24 -19.16 6.31
N GLU A 167 9.01 -19.94 5.26
CA GLU A 167 8.18 -21.15 5.22
C GLU A 167 8.74 -22.27 6.11
N GLU A 168 10.01 -22.18 6.47
CA GLU A 168 10.73 -23.16 7.30
C GLU A 168 10.98 -22.65 8.72
N TRP A 169 10.56 -21.41 9.05
CA TRP A 169 10.84 -20.81 10.35
C TRP A 169 10.13 -21.53 11.49
N THR A 170 10.90 -21.80 12.53
CA THR A 170 10.42 -22.31 13.81
C THR A 170 9.81 -21.18 14.65
N VAL A 171 9.08 -21.56 15.72
CA VAL A 171 8.60 -20.62 16.73
C VAL A 171 9.72 -19.73 17.28
N ASP A 172 10.90 -20.29 17.56
CA ASP A 172 12.02 -19.54 18.12
C ASP A 172 12.55 -18.47 17.15
N GLU A 173 12.70 -18.81 15.87
CA GLU A 173 13.12 -17.87 14.82
C GLU A 173 12.07 -16.77 14.61
N MET A 174 10.79 -17.14 14.58
CA MET A 174 9.68 -16.19 14.48
C MET A 174 9.66 -15.21 15.65
N VAL A 175 9.82 -15.71 16.88
CA VAL A 175 9.89 -14.88 18.09
C VAL A 175 11.11 -13.97 18.06
N GLU A 176 12.28 -14.49 17.69
CA GLU A 176 13.50 -13.67 17.57
C GLU A 176 13.30 -12.53 16.58
N TYR A 177 12.74 -12.84 15.40
CA TYR A 177 12.48 -11.87 14.33
C TYR A 177 11.51 -10.76 14.74
N LEU A 178 10.45 -11.11 15.48
CA LEU A 178 9.37 -10.20 15.85
C LEU A 178 9.53 -9.57 17.25
N SER A 179 10.55 -9.97 18.01
CA SER A 179 10.76 -9.55 19.42
C SER A 179 10.91 -8.05 19.64
N PHE A 180 11.14 -7.27 18.58
CA PHE A 180 11.23 -5.82 18.65
C PHE A 180 9.87 -5.12 18.68
N LEU A 181 8.77 -5.82 18.41
CA LEU A 181 7.42 -5.27 18.39
C LEU A 181 6.80 -5.20 19.79
N GLU A 182 6.32 -4.02 20.16
CA GLU A 182 5.47 -3.80 21.34
C GLU A 182 3.99 -4.08 21.04
N LYS A 183 3.18 -4.27 22.09
CA LYS A 183 1.72 -4.40 21.96
C LYS A 183 1.11 -3.09 21.45
N PRO A 184 0.14 -3.14 20.52
CA PRO A 184 -0.49 -1.94 19.99
C PRO A 184 -1.49 -1.30 20.97
N ILE A 185 -1.92 -2.02 22.01
CA ILE A 185 -2.75 -1.49 23.08
C ILE A 185 -2.01 -1.67 24.40
N LYS A 186 -1.65 -0.55 25.04
CA LYS A 186 -0.90 -0.56 26.30
C LYS A 186 -1.68 -1.28 27.40
N GLY A 187 -1.05 -2.30 27.98
CA GLY A 187 -1.62 -3.10 29.08
C GLY A 187 -2.61 -4.20 28.65
N ALA A 188 -2.89 -4.34 27.35
CA ALA A 188 -3.70 -5.43 26.84
C ALA A 188 -3.00 -6.79 27.00
N GLN A 189 -3.78 -7.86 26.98
CA GLN A 189 -3.29 -9.26 27.00
C GLN A 189 -3.60 -9.93 25.68
N VAL A 190 -2.74 -10.86 25.27
CA VAL A 190 -2.98 -11.66 24.06
C VAL A 190 -4.24 -12.52 24.28
N SER A 191 -5.17 -12.43 23.34
CA SER A 191 -6.38 -13.26 23.39
C SER A 191 -6.02 -14.73 23.19
N LYS A 192 -6.48 -15.60 24.09
CA LYS A 192 -6.29 -17.06 24.01
C LYS A 192 -7.50 -17.78 23.41
N ILE A 193 -8.49 -17.02 22.92
CA ILE A 193 -9.68 -17.58 22.29
C ILE A 193 -9.30 -17.97 20.85
N PRO A 194 -9.44 -19.26 20.44
CA PRO A 194 -8.96 -19.73 19.14
C PRO A 194 -9.52 -18.95 17.94
N SER A 195 -10.77 -18.50 18.00
CA SER A 195 -11.36 -17.72 16.90
C SER A 195 -10.75 -16.32 16.75
N HIS A 196 -10.06 -15.79 17.76
CA HIS A 196 -9.41 -14.48 17.71
C HIS A 196 -7.98 -14.56 17.20
N LEU A 197 -7.43 -15.77 17.01
CA LEU A 197 -6.05 -15.97 16.59
C LEU A 197 -5.92 -15.92 15.06
N PRO A 198 -4.76 -15.48 14.55
CA PRO A 198 -4.43 -15.58 13.13
C PRO A 198 -4.48 -17.04 12.66
N GLY A 199 -4.92 -17.27 11.42
CA GLY A 199 -5.14 -18.58 10.81
C GLY A 199 -6.46 -19.28 11.19
N ALA A 200 -7.28 -18.69 12.05
CA ALA A 200 -8.58 -19.27 12.39
C ALA A 200 -9.57 -19.19 11.21
N PRO A 201 -10.38 -20.22 10.93
CA PRO A 201 -11.32 -20.18 9.81
C PRO A 201 -12.39 -19.09 9.99
N ARG A 202 -12.83 -18.49 8.87
CA ARG A 202 -13.91 -17.50 8.80
C ARG A 202 -15.01 -17.99 7.84
N PRO A 203 -15.88 -18.93 8.28
CA PRO A 203 -16.84 -19.59 7.40
C PRO A 203 -17.85 -18.67 6.72
N TYR A 204 -18.14 -17.52 7.33
CA TYR A 204 -19.10 -16.56 6.78
C TYR A 204 -18.60 -15.84 5.51
N ARG A 205 -17.30 -15.92 5.20
CA ARG A 205 -16.67 -15.36 3.99
C ARG A 205 -15.74 -16.33 3.26
N ASN A 206 -15.73 -17.61 3.63
CA ASN A 206 -14.83 -18.65 3.10
C ASN A 206 -13.33 -18.33 3.14
N GLY A 207 -12.88 -17.58 4.16
CA GLY A 207 -11.48 -17.22 4.32
C GLY A 207 -10.88 -17.67 5.64
N PHE A 208 -9.71 -17.15 5.93
CA PHE A 208 -9.03 -17.27 7.23
C PHE A 208 -8.92 -15.91 7.91
N HIS A 209 -8.73 -15.95 9.21
CA HIS A 209 -8.42 -14.78 10.00
C HIS A 209 -6.96 -14.41 9.78
N GLU A 210 -6.68 -13.28 9.13
CA GLU A 210 -5.30 -12.92 8.79
C GLU A 210 -4.51 -12.34 9.96
N GLY A 211 -5.22 -11.87 10.98
CA GLY A 211 -4.66 -11.18 12.12
C GLY A 211 -5.13 -11.68 13.49
N ILE A 212 -4.78 -10.94 14.53
CA ILE A 212 -5.25 -11.13 15.90
C ILE A 212 -6.34 -10.10 16.23
N ASP A 213 -7.37 -10.54 16.96
CA ASP A 213 -8.41 -9.65 17.48
C ASP A 213 -8.20 -9.33 18.97
N TRP A 214 -8.23 -8.04 19.29
CA TRP A 214 -8.12 -7.49 20.64
C TRP A 214 -9.49 -7.03 21.15
N TYR A 215 -10.27 -7.97 21.69
CA TYR A 215 -11.59 -7.68 22.28
C TYR A 215 -11.50 -7.34 23.77
N ASP A 216 -12.38 -6.45 24.23
CA ASP A 216 -12.49 -6.06 25.65
C ASP A 216 -12.49 -7.27 26.60
N HIS A 217 -13.38 -8.22 26.36
CA HIS A 217 -13.59 -9.39 27.20
C HIS A 217 -12.47 -10.44 27.15
N ALA A 218 -11.52 -10.32 26.21
CA ALA A 218 -10.48 -11.31 25.95
C ALA A 218 -9.05 -10.75 26.09
N SER A 219 -8.89 -9.43 26.17
CA SER A 219 -7.60 -8.75 26.14
C SER A 219 -7.32 -7.88 27.38
N GLY A 220 -7.92 -8.22 28.52
CA GLY A 220 -7.67 -7.56 29.80
C GLY A 220 -8.65 -6.44 30.19
N GLY A 221 -9.65 -6.15 29.34
CA GLY A 221 -10.71 -5.18 29.60
C GLY A 221 -10.33 -3.72 29.38
N GLY A 222 -11.34 -2.84 29.40
CA GLY A 222 -11.18 -1.39 29.20
C GLY A 222 -11.04 -0.97 27.73
N ILE A 223 -11.48 -1.80 26.79
CA ILE A 223 -11.45 -1.49 25.36
C ILE A 223 -12.75 -0.77 24.98
N THR A 224 -12.60 0.46 24.51
CA THR A 224 -13.67 1.38 24.12
C THR A 224 -13.25 2.18 22.89
N THR A 225 -14.12 3.02 22.36
CA THR A 225 -13.77 3.94 21.26
C THR A 225 -12.74 5.01 21.65
N GLU A 226 -12.46 5.19 22.94
CA GLU A 226 -11.41 6.09 23.43
C GLU A 226 -10.06 5.38 23.62
N THR A 227 -10.01 4.06 23.41
CA THR A 227 -8.78 3.27 23.63
C THR A 227 -7.79 3.53 22.49
N PRO A 228 -6.62 4.13 22.78
CA PRO A 228 -5.62 4.44 21.77
C PRO A 228 -4.91 3.16 21.29
N ILE A 229 -4.66 3.13 19.99
CA ILE A 229 -3.82 2.15 19.30
C ILE A 229 -2.50 2.84 18.98
N TYR A 230 -1.40 2.19 19.33
CA TYR A 230 -0.05 2.68 19.11
C TYR A 230 0.61 1.92 17.96
N ALA A 231 1.52 2.59 17.25
CA ALA A 231 2.50 1.86 16.46
C ALA A 231 3.30 0.93 17.39
N MET A 232 3.92 -0.10 16.82
CA MET A 232 4.50 -1.19 17.61
C MET A 232 6.02 -1.09 17.74
N ALA A 233 6.66 -0.26 16.93
CA ALA A 233 8.10 -0.02 16.93
C ALA A 233 8.40 1.26 16.12
N GLU A 234 9.68 1.54 15.86
CA GLU A 234 10.07 2.54 14.86
C GLU A 234 9.65 2.07 13.45
N GLY A 235 8.86 2.88 12.76
CA GLY A 235 8.30 2.52 11.46
C GLY A 235 7.87 3.72 10.62
N VAL A 236 7.28 3.44 9.46
CA VAL A 236 6.74 4.43 8.52
C VAL A 236 5.29 4.08 8.21
N VAL A 237 4.41 5.09 8.26
CA VAL A 237 3.01 4.94 7.84
C VAL A 237 2.97 4.81 6.32
N VAL A 238 2.37 3.72 5.82
CA VAL A 238 2.24 3.46 4.37
C VAL A 238 0.80 3.59 3.88
N ARG A 239 -0.18 3.65 4.79
CA ARG A 239 -1.60 3.96 4.51
C ARG A 239 -2.27 4.57 5.74
N ALA A 240 -3.13 5.57 5.54
CA ALA A 240 -4.00 6.12 6.59
C ALA A 240 -5.36 6.56 6.03
N ASP A 241 -6.42 5.83 6.36
CA ASP A 241 -7.76 6.04 5.75
C ASP A 241 -8.55 7.19 6.40
N HIS A 242 -8.06 8.42 6.32
CA HIS A 242 -8.76 9.62 6.82
C HIS A 242 -10.12 9.82 6.18
N ASP A 243 -10.21 9.52 4.89
CA ASP A 243 -11.41 9.70 4.07
C ASP A 243 -12.28 8.42 3.99
N PHE A 244 -12.09 7.46 4.91
CA PHE A 244 -12.88 6.21 4.95
C PHE A 244 -14.39 6.50 4.97
N VAL A 245 -15.12 5.80 4.09
CA VAL A 245 -16.58 5.80 4.03
C VAL A 245 -17.09 4.40 4.34
N GLU A 246 -17.95 4.30 5.34
CA GLU A 246 -18.61 3.05 5.71
C GLU A 246 -19.54 2.54 4.60
N TYR A 247 -19.82 1.24 4.59
CA TYR A 247 -20.87 0.69 3.73
C TYR A 247 -22.18 1.47 3.87
N GLU A 248 -22.83 1.74 2.74
CA GLU A 248 -24.09 2.51 2.72
C GLU A 248 -25.21 1.84 3.53
N SER A 249 -25.24 0.51 3.57
CA SER A 249 -26.19 -0.26 4.37
C SER A 249 -25.73 -1.69 4.61
N SER A 250 -26.38 -2.38 5.56
CA SER A 250 -26.15 -3.80 5.81
C SER A 250 -26.46 -4.67 4.60
N GLU A 251 -27.41 -4.27 3.76
CA GLU A 251 -27.75 -4.98 2.52
C GLU A 251 -26.59 -4.97 1.53
N ILE A 252 -25.93 -3.83 1.31
CA ILE A 252 -24.76 -3.74 0.41
C ILE A 252 -23.60 -4.58 0.95
N ARG A 253 -23.32 -4.49 2.25
CA ARG A 253 -22.29 -5.34 2.88
C ARG A 253 -22.59 -6.83 2.75
N ASN A 254 -23.85 -7.22 2.87
CA ASN A 254 -24.26 -8.62 2.73
C ASN A 254 -24.23 -9.11 1.27
N GLN A 255 -24.27 -8.22 0.27
CA GLN A 255 -24.07 -8.60 -1.13
C GLN A 255 -22.63 -9.05 -1.37
N ASP A 256 -21.64 -8.36 -0.82
CA ASP A 256 -20.24 -8.82 -0.84
C ASP A 256 -20.10 -10.18 -0.18
N LEU A 257 -20.63 -10.33 1.03
CA LEU A 257 -20.52 -11.61 1.75
C LEU A 257 -21.21 -12.74 0.98
N ALA A 258 -22.35 -12.48 0.34
CA ALA A 258 -22.99 -13.45 -0.54
C ALA A 258 -22.12 -13.80 -1.77
N TYR A 259 -21.42 -12.81 -2.34
CA TYR A 259 -20.49 -13.03 -3.44
C TYR A 259 -19.27 -13.86 -3.01
N THR A 260 -18.67 -13.58 -1.84
CA THR A 260 -17.61 -14.42 -1.27
C THR A 260 -18.10 -15.85 -0.99
N ALA A 261 -19.38 -15.99 -0.64
CA ALA A 261 -20.01 -17.29 -0.44
C ALA A 261 -20.12 -18.09 -1.73
N GLU A 262 -20.48 -17.42 -2.83
CA GLU A 262 -20.59 -18.00 -4.17
C GLU A 262 -19.24 -18.42 -4.74
N LEU A 263 -18.22 -17.58 -4.60
CA LEU A 263 -16.85 -17.86 -5.07
C LEU A 263 -16.15 -18.95 -4.25
N GLN A 264 -16.61 -19.19 -3.02
CA GLN A 264 -15.90 -19.99 -2.02
C GLN A 264 -14.51 -19.43 -1.67
N ASP A 265 -14.35 -18.10 -1.82
CA ASP A 265 -13.14 -17.35 -1.51
C ASP A 265 -13.51 -15.90 -1.13
N THR A 266 -12.61 -15.16 -0.47
CA THR A 266 -12.76 -13.71 -0.22
C THR A 266 -11.87 -12.91 -1.18
N PRO A 267 -12.41 -12.27 -2.24
CA PRO A 267 -11.64 -11.33 -3.05
C PRO A 267 -10.97 -10.24 -2.21
N GLU A 268 -9.75 -9.84 -2.58
CA GLU A 268 -8.92 -8.98 -1.72
C GLU A 268 -9.46 -7.56 -1.57
N TYR A 269 -9.95 -6.94 -2.65
CA TYR A 269 -10.59 -5.61 -2.59
C TYR A 269 -11.84 -5.61 -1.69
N ILE A 270 -12.63 -6.69 -1.71
CA ILE A 270 -13.77 -6.87 -0.79
C ILE A 270 -13.27 -7.04 0.63
N PHE A 271 -12.20 -7.82 0.81
CA PHE A 271 -11.67 -8.06 2.14
C PHE A 271 -11.11 -6.79 2.76
N ASP A 272 -10.40 -5.96 1.98
CA ASP A 272 -9.97 -4.63 2.39
C ASP A 272 -11.14 -3.76 2.83
N ARG A 273 -12.23 -3.72 2.05
CA ARG A 273 -13.45 -2.98 2.43
C ARG A 273 -14.08 -3.49 3.73
N LEU A 274 -14.08 -4.81 3.95
CA LEU A 274 -14.58 -5.42 5.19
C LEU A 274 -13.71 -5.10 6.41
N ARG A 275 -12.43 -4.76 6.25
CA ARG A 275 -11.55 -4.26 7.34
C ARG A 275 -11.96 -2.87 7.82
N GLY A 276 -12.74 -2.13 7.03
CA GLY A 276 -13.20 -0.79 7.37
C GLY A 276 -12.07 0.24 7.33
N ARG A 277 -12.05 1.18 8.28
CA ARG A 277 -11.01 2.18 8.42
C ARG A 277 -9.70 1.56 8.90
N GLN A 278 -8.59 1.88 8.21
CA GLN A 278 -7.30 1.28 8.50
C GLN A 278 -6.15 2.30 8.62
N VAL A 279 -5.11 1.89 9.34
CA VAL A 279 -3.76 2.46 9.26
C VAL A 279 -2.76 1.32 9.07
N TRP A 280 -1.80 1.50 8.18
CA TRP A 280 -0.78 0.50 7.88
C TRP A 280 0.58 1.08 8.22
N VAL A 281 1.37 0.34 9.01
CA VAL A 281 2.73 0.73 9.40
C VAL A 281 3.73 -0.34 9.01
N GLN A 282 4.71 0.05 8.21
CA GLN A 282 5.87 -0.76 7.87
C GLN A 282 7.02 -0.51 8.85
N TYR A 283 7.64 -1.59 9.30
CA TYR A 283 8.75 -1.62 10.22
C TYR A 283 9.98 -2.23 9.55
N GLN A 284 11.09 -2.32 10.28
CA GLN A 284 12.31 -2.97 9.81
C GLN A 284 12.08 -4.44 9.42
N GLY A 285 12.88 -4.94 8.48
CA GLY A 285 12.85 -6.36 8.06
C GLY A 285 11.58 -6.75 7.32
N GLY A 286 10.99 -5.85 6.52
CA GLY A 286 9.75 -6.14 5.79
C GLY A 286 8.55 -6.46 6.68
N VAL A 287 8.63 -6.18 7.99
CA VAL A 287 7.53 -6.40 8.92
C VAL A 287 6.48 -5.33 8.68
N MET A 288 5.23 -5.73 8.50
CA MET A 288 4.14 -4.83 8.14
C MET A 288 2.90 -5.15 8.99
N ASN A 289 2.32 -4.16 9.66
CA ASN A 289 1.08 -4.35 10.44
C ASN A 289 -0.07 -3.49 9.95
N ARG A 290 -1.21 -4.13 9.65
CA ARG A 290 -2.45 -3.47 9.24
C ARG A 290 -3.36 -3.38 10.46
N PHE A 291 -3.72 -2.16 10.87
CA PHE A 291 -4.61 -1.91 12.01
C PHE A 291 -5.98 -1.55 11.47
N ALA A 292 -6.97 -2.40 11.70
CA ALA A 292 -8.29 -2.32 11.09
C ALA A 292 -9.40 -2.03 12.12
N HIS A 293 -10.60 -1.82 11.58
CA HIS A 293 -11.81 -1.48 12.32
C HIS A 293 -11.71 -0.17 13.14
N LEU A 294 -10.84 0.75 12.75
CA LEU A 294 -10.54 1.94 13.56
C LEU A 294 -11.76 2.86 13.72
N HIS A 295 -11.96 3.43 14.91
CA HIS A 295 -12.98 4.45 15.15
C HIS A 295 -12.57 5.82 14.59
N GLU A 296 -11.30 6.17 14.73
CA GLU A 296 -10.72 7.45 14.31
C GLU A 296 -9.20 7.28 14.11
N ILE A 297 -8.62 8.14 13.25
CA ILE A 297 -7.18 8.28 13.01
C ILE A 297 -6.78 9.71 13.41
N PRO A 298 -5.66 9.92 14.14
CA PRO A 298 -5.18 11.26 14.46
C PRO A 298 -5.00 12.11 13.19
N SER A 299 -5.65 13.28 13.12
CA SER A 299 -5.72 14.10 11.90
C SER A 299 -4.37 14.56 11.34
N ASP A 300 -3.33 14.55 12.17
CA ASP A 300 -1.97 14.94 11.82
C ASP A 300 -1.09 13.77 11.37
N LEU A 301 -1.54 12.52 11.52
CA LEU A 301 -0.84 11.33 11.02
C LEU A 301 -1.04 11.20 9.52
N GLN A 302 0.01 11.19 8.72
CA GLN A 302 -0.04 11.11 7.26
C GLN A 302 0.80 9.95 6.73
N VAL A 303 0.53 9.53 5.49
CA VAL A 303 1.41 8.59 4.79
C VAL A 303 2.82 9.20 4.66
N GLY A 304 3.84 8.38 4.91
CA GLY A 304 5.24 8.79 4.98
C GLY A 304 5.73 9.25 6.36
N ASP A 305 4.83 9.43 7.33
CA ASP A 305 5.23 9.80 8.69
C ASP A 305 6.04 8.69 9.37
N ARG A 306 7.06 9.12 10.12
CA ARG A 306 7.83 8.24 11.00
C ARG A 306 7.14 8.14 12.36
N VAL A 307 6.94 6.92 12.82
CA VAL A 307 6.26 6.60 14.08
C VAL A 307 7.16 5.79 15.01
N THR A 308 6.82 5.75 16.29
CA THR A 308 7.47 4.93 17.32
C THR A 308 6.41 4.22 18.16
N ALA A 309 6.82 3.31 19.06
CA ALA A 309 5.92 2.64 20.00
C ALA A 309 5.12 3.59 20.93
N GLU A 310 5.48 4.87 20.98
CA GLU A 310 4.78 5.90 21.75
C GLU A 310 3.78 6.71 20.90
N THR A 311 3.77 6.50 19.58
CA THR A 311 2.91 7.25 18.65
C THR A 311 1.54 6.61 18.56
N VAL A 312 0.49 7.38 18.88
CA VAL A 312 -0.90 6.96 18.64
C VAL A 312 -1.15 7.01 17.14
N ILE A 313 -1.66 5.91 16.58
CA ILE A 313 -1.97 5.77 15.16
C ILE A 313 -3.47 5.61 14.89
N GLY A 314 -4.26 5.36 15.92
CA GLY A 314 -5.70 5.21 15.78
C GLY A 314 -6.39 4.96 17.11
N TYR A 315 -7.70 4.77 17.06
CA TYR A 315 -8.52 4.42 18.21
C TYR A 315 -9.38 3.20 17.87
N VAL A 316 -9.57 2.31 18.85
CA VAL A 316 -10.34 1.07 18.66
C VAL A 316 -11.76 1.39 18.20
N GLY A 317 -12.28 0.64 17.23
CA GLY A 317 -13.64 0.83 16.72
C GLY A 317 -14.28 -0.47 16.26
N ASN A 318 -15.18 -0.33 15.29
CA ASN A 318 -15.88 -1.43 14.64
C ASN A 318 -16.25 -1.11 13.18
N SER A 319 -15.57 -0.16 12.52
CA SER A 319 -15.87 0.20 11.12
C SER A 319 -15.69 -1.01 10.20
N GLY A 320 -16.51 -1.15 9.16
CA GLY A 320 -16.50 -2.29 8.23
C GLY A 320 -17.19 -3.56 8.78
N THR A 321 -17.47 -3.61 10.09
CA THR A 321 -18.24 -4.70 10.71
C THR A 321 -19.74 -4.48 10.58
N SER A 322 -20.55 -5.51 10.87
CA SER A 322 -22.00 -5.35 10.89
C SER A 322 -22.50 -4.29 11.87
N ASP A 323 -21.84 -4.14 13.01
CA ASP A 323 -22.20 -3.16 14.05
C ASP A 323 -21.81 -1.74 13.65
N GLY A 324 -20.65 -1.58 12.98
CA GLY A 324 -20.20 -0.31 12.41
C GLY A 324 -21.18 0.23 11.36
N VAL A 325 -21.65 -0.65 10.46
CA VAL A 325 -22.59 -0.28 9.38
C VAL A 325 -23.94 0.22 9.91
N ILE A 326 -24.42 -0.30 11.05
CA ILE A 326 -25.67 0.18 11.67
C ILE A 326 -25.44 1.35 12.65
N GLY A 327 -24.19 1.77 12.85
CA GLY A 327 -23.81 2.83 13.77
C GLY A 327 -23.92 2.47 15.25
N ASP A 328 -23.82 1.19 15.62
CA ASP A 328 -23.77 0.78 17.03
C ASP A 328 -22.32 0.74 17.53
N TYR A 329 -21.83 1.89 18.00
CA TYR A 329 -20.46 2.03 18.53
C TYR A 329 -20.28 1.50 19.96
N ASN A 330 -21.25 0.74 20.50
CA ASN A 330 -21.12 0.05 21.78
C ASN A 330 -21.05 -1.49 21.63
N ALA A 331 -21.15 -1.99 20.39
CA ALA A 331 -21.12 -3.41 20.07
C ALA A 331 -19.93 -3.72 19.15
N GLY A 332 -19.40 -4.95 19.26
CA GLY A 332 -18.38 -5.44 18.34
C GLY A 332 -17.06 -4.66 18.35
N LEU A 333 -16.78 -3.85 19.38
CA LEU A 333 -15.53 -3.08 19.46
C LEU A 333 -14.32 -4.01 19.64
N HIS A 334 -13.35 -3.89 18.75
CA HIS A 334 -12.04 -4.55 18.82
C HIS A 334 -11.05 -3.91 17.87
N LEU A 335 -9.76 -4.08 18.15
CA LEU A 335 -8.73 -3.92 17.13
C LEU A 335 -8.57 -5.26 16.41
N HIS A 336 -8.61 -5.24 15.08
CA HIS A 336 -8.09 -6.33 14.25
C HIS A 336 -6.72 -5.92 13.71
N GLN A 337 -5.73 -6.78 13.90
CA GLN A 337 -4.34 -6.48 13.53
C GLN A 337 -3.74 -7.63 12.71
N ASP A 338 -3.46 -7.36 11.43
CA ASP A 338 -2.67 -8.26 10.59
C ASP A 338 -1.18 -8.03 10.83
N LEU A 339 -0.39 -9.09 10.72
CA LEU A 339 1.07 -9.06 10.82
C LEU A 339 1.67 -9.84 9.63
N LEU A 340 2.44 -9.14 8.81
CA LEU A 340 3.08 -9.68 7.62
C LEU A 340 4.60 -9.51 7.70
N ILE A 341 5.32 -10.39 7.01
CA ILE A 341 6.77 -10.34 6.80
C ILE A 341 7.02 -10.50 5.31
N TYR A 342 7.49 -9.43 4.65
CA TYR A 342 7.69 -9.39 3.20
C TYR A 342 6.47 -9.82 2.38
N GLY A 343 5.29 -9.28 2.71
CA GLY A 343 4.02 -9.63 2.06
C GLY A 343 3.37 -10.93 2.55
N GLU A 344 4.10 -11.77 3.31
CA GLU A 344 3.59 -13.05 3.80
C GLU A 344 3.00 -12.95 5.20
N LEU A 345 1.82 -13.51 5.42
CA LEU A 345 1.19 -13.58 6.75
C LEU A 345 2.03 -14.42 7.71
N PHE A 346 2.47 -13.83 8.83
CA PHE A 346 3.48 -14.44 9.71
C PHE A 346 3.11 -15.85 10.22
N TRP A 347 1.83 -16.16 10.30
CA TRP A 347 1.31 -17.42 10.83
C TRP A 347 1.27 -18.56 9.81
N LYS A 348 1.45 -18.30 8.51
CA LYS A 348 1.39 -19.32 7.44
C LYS A 348 2.25 -20.59 7.72
N PRO A 349 3.50 -20.49 8.20
CA PRO A 349 4.31 -21.67 8.46
C PRO A 349 3.97 -22.38 9.79
N LEU A 350 3.09 -21.82 10.61
CA LEU A 350 2.87 -22.25 11.99
C LEU A 350 1.50 -22.92 12.17
N SER A 351 1.42 -23.87 13.09
CA SER A 351 0.15 -24.37 13.61
C SER A 351 -0.52 -23.34 14.53
N GLN A 352 -1.82 -23.50 14.79
CA GLN A 352 -2.56 -22.63 15.72
C GLN A 352 -1.96 -22.56 17.14
N GLU A 353 -1.41 -23.68 17.64
CA GLU A 353 -0.76 -23.72 18.95
C GLU A 353 0.55 -22.92 18.94
N GLU A 354 1.33 -23.05 17.87
CA GLU A 354 2.58 -22.30 17.67
C GLU A 354 2.33 -20.82 17.45
N VAL A 355 1.27 -20.44 16.74
CA VAL A 355 0.84 -19.02 16.60
C VAL A 355 0.58 -18.42 17.98
N LEU A 356 -0.19 -19.09 18.83
CA LEU A 356 -0.43 -18.61 20.19
C LEU A 356 0.88 -18.51 20.98
N GLU A 357 1.76 -19.51 20.89
CA GLU A 357 3.06 -19.49 21.57
C GLU A 357 3.92 -18.30 21.13
N VAL A 358 4.01 -18.00 19.82
CA VAL A 358 4.73 -16.84 19.30
C VAL A 358 4.14 -15.56 19.90
N LEU A 359 2.83 -15.36 19.79
CA LEU A 359 2.14 -14.16 20.25
C LEU A 359 2.32 -13.93 21.76
N GLU A 360 2.21 -14.98 22.58
CA GLU A 360 2.47 -14.89 24.02
C GLU A 360 3.94 -14.53 24.28
N ARG A 361 4.90 -15.14 23.57
CA ARG A 361 6.33 -14.90 23.81
C ARG A 361 6.81 -13.51 23.39
N ILE A 362 6.19 -12.90 22.38
CA ILE A 362 6.54 -11.54 21.97
C ILE A 362 5.86 -10.47 22.82
N TRP A 363 4.68 -10.75 23.41
CA TRP A 363 3.84 -9.72 24.02
C TRP A 363 3.42 -9.93 25.48
N ASP A 364 3.60 -11.10 26.10
CA ASP A 364 3.27 -11.36 27.51
C ASP A 364 4.47 -11.87 28.32
#